data_AF-A0A954RAI0-F1
#
_entry.id   AF-A0A954RAI0-F1
#
_cell.length_a   1.000
_cell.length_b   1.000
_cell.length_c   1.000
_cell.angle_alpha   90.00
_cell.angle_beta   90.00
_cell.angle_gamma   90.00
#
_symmetry.space_group_name_H-M   'P 1'
#
loop_
_entity.id
_entity.type
_entity.pdbx_description
1 polymer ?
#
loop_
_entity_poly.entity_id
_entity_poly.type
_entity_poly.pdbx_seq_one_letter_code
_entity_poly.pdbx_strand_id
1 'polypeptide(L)'
;MKKLLMLLAAVSLAAVASPASAQFDQIFDERGRPHQGAVTKMTPTTITLQEGGREVNYDVNTIKSLKFGDEPGELTSVRDFVRQGNMNSARDELRKIDVASIARDVVKQDVAYFSAFVDG
;
A
#
# COMPACT_ATOMS: atom_id res chain seq x y z
N MET A 1 -34.49 -13.54 54.90
CA MET A 1 -33.38 -14.49 55.11
C MET A 1 -32.69 -14.74 53.78
N LYS A 2 -31.34 -14.73 53.77
CA LYS A 2 -30.43 -14.99 52.62
C LYS A 2 -30.38 -13.81 51.62
N LYS A 3 -29.39 -12.91 51.57
CA LYS A 3 -27.91 -13.03 51.66
C LYS A 3 -27.36 -14.18 50.80
N LEU A 4 -27.41 -14.00 49.48
CA LEU A 4 -26.62 -14.68 48.43
C LEU A 4 -27.11 -14.06 47.10
N LEU A 5 -26.37 -13.32 46.29
CA LEU A 5 -25.08 -13.58 45.67
C LEU A 5 -24.40 -12.23 45.42
N MET A 6 -23.22 -12.04 46.00
CA MET A 6 -22.21 -11.08 45.54
C MET A 6 -21.06 -11.91 44.97
N LEU A 7 -20.38 -11.38 43.95
CA LEU A 7 -19.28 -11.96 43.15
C LEU A 7 -19.71 -12.97 42.06
N LEU A 8 -19.59 -12.57 40.79
CA LEU A 8 -18.48 -13.05 39.94
C LEU A 8 -18.36 -12.26 38.63
N ALA A 9 -17.13 -11.80 38.39
CA ALA A 9 -16.47 -11.59 37.10
C ALA A 9 -17.04 -10.55 36.12
N ALA A 10 -16.57 -9.32 36.30
CA ALA A 10 -16.24 -8.44 35.19
C ALA A 10 -15.14 -9.08 34.34
N VAL A 11 -15.42 -9.37 33.07
CA VAL A 11 -14.39 -9.55 32.03
C VAL A 11 -14.73 -8.57 30.93
N SER A 12 -14.21 -7.35 31.11
CA SER A 12 -14.18 -6.32 30.09
C SER A 12 -13.40 -6.87 28.90
N LEU A 13 -14.09 -7.15 27.80
CA LEU A 13 -13.50 -7.55 26.54
C LEU A 13 -12.71 -6.35 25.99
N ALA A 14 -11.47 -6.20 26.44
CA ALA A 14 -10.53 -5.25 25.85
C ALA A 14 -10.24 -5.75 24.44
N ALA A 15 -10.94 -5.16 23.47
CA ALA A 15 -10.62 -5.30 22.07
C ALA A 15 -9.15 -4.87 21.89
N VAL A 16 -8.30 -5.87 21.66
CA VAL A 16 -6.95 -5.68 21.15
C VAL A 16 -7.09 -5.11 19.74
N ALA A 17 -7.21 -3.79 19.65
CA ALA A 17 -6.95 -3.08 18.41
C ALA A 17 -5.48 -3.36 18.09
N SER A 18 -5.23 -4.30 17.17
CA SER A 18 -3.92 -4.43 16.55
C SER A 18 -3.49 -3.04 16.09
N PRO A 19 -2.30 -2.56 16.45
CA PRO A 19 -1.81 -1.32 15.86
C PRO A 19 -1.80 -1.57 14.35
N ALA A 20 -2.63 -0.82 13.62
CA ALA A 20 -2.44 -0.69 12.20
C ALA A 20 -1.02 -0.11 12.07
N SER A 21 -0.05 -0.95 11.73
CA SER A 21 1.24 -0.46 11.28
C SER A 21 0.91 0.47 10.14
N ALA A 22 1.11 1.77 10.35
CA ALA A 22 0.97 2.75 9.28
C ALA A 22 1.93 2.30 8.18
N GLN A 23 1.39 1.65 7.15
CA GLN A 23 2.17 1.20 6.02
C GLN A 23 2.43 2.48 5.23
N PHE A 24 3.67 2.95 5.28
CA PHE A 24 4.06 4.18 4.58
C PHE A 24 4.24 3.89 3.10
N ASP A 25 3.93 4.88 2.27
CA ASP A 25 4.29 4.88 0.86
C ASP A 25 5.82 4.97 0.75
N GLN A 26 6.38 4.35 -0.29
CA GLN A 26 7.82 4.30 -0.54
C GLN A 26 8.13 4.74 -1.96
N ILE A 27 8.88 5.83 -2.08
CA ILE A 27 9.51 6.25 -3.35
C ILE A 27 10.92 5.70 -3.38
N PHE A 28 11.25 4.95 -4.43
CA PHE A 28 12.61 4.52 -4.71
C PHE A 28 13.19 5.47 -5.77
N ASP A 29 14.23 6.22 -5.40
CA ASP A 29 14.92 7.11 -6.34
C ASP A 29 15.67 6.32 -7.43
N GLU A 30 16.28 7.00 -8.40
CA GLU A 30 17.08 6.37 -9.46
C GLU A 30 18.18 5.44 -8.93
N ARG A 31 18.69 5.72 -7.72
CA ARG A 31 19.72 4.92 -7.04
C ARG A 31 19.12 3.77 -6.22
N GLY A 32 17.80 3.62 -6.22
CA GLY A 32 17.07 2.62 -5.45
C GLY A 32 16.99 2.91 -3.95
N ARG A 33 17.29 4.14 -3.50
CA ARG A 33 17.17 4.50 -2.09
C ARG A 33 15.69 4.72 -1.75
N PRO A 34 15.16 4.08 -0.70
CA PRO A 34 13.78 4.25 -0.29
C PRO A 34 13.60 5.56 0.50
N HIS A 35 12.60 6.33 0.13
CA HIS A 35 12.09 7.49 0.87
C HIS A 35 10.67 7.15 1.33
N GLN A 36 10.43 7.19 2.64
CA GLN A 36 9.18 6.69 3.24
C GLN A 36 8.33 7.84 3.77
N GLY A 37 7.04 7.83 3.48
CA GLY A 37 6.12 8.87 3.93
C GLY A 37 4.70 8.64 3.47
N ALA A 38 3.86 9.67 3.57
CA ALA A 38 2.52 9.65 2.98
C ALA A 38 2.52 10.46 1.68
N VAL A 39 2.06 9.89 0.57
CA VAL A 39 1.85 10.66 -0.66
C VAL A 39 0.66 11.59 -0.45
N THR A 40 0.91 12.90 -0.45
CA THR A 40 -0.13 13.93 -0.21
C THR A 40 -0.65 14.55 -1.50
N LYS A 41 0.15 14.51 -2.57
CA LYS A 41 -0.20 15.07 -3.88
C LYS A 41 0.52 14.34 -5.00
N MET A 42 -0.17 14.18 -6.13
CA MET A 42 0.41 13.67 -7.37
C MET A 42 -0.05 14.55 -8.55
N THR A 43 0.89 14.87 -9.42
CA THR A 43 0.65 15.49 -10.74
C THR A 43 1.30 14.61 -11.80
N PRO A 44 1.10 14.89 -13.11
CA PRO A 44 1.78 14.15 -14.17
C PRO A 44 3.31 14.20 -14.10
N THR A 45 3.89 15.19 -13.41
CA THR A 45 5.34 15.43 -13.38
C THR A 45 5.96 15.32 -12.00
N THR A 46 5.18 15.33 -10.92
CA THR A 46 5.71 15.43 -9.56
C THR A 46 4.85 14.67 -8.56
N ILE A 47 5.50 14.05 -7.56
CA ILE A 47 4.87 13.42 -6.40
C ILE A 47 5.35 14.15 -5.13
N THR A 48 4.41 14.54 -4.27
CA THR A 48 4.72 15.13 -2.96
C THR A 48 4.58 14.06 -1.88
N LEU A 49 5.65 13.85 -1.13
CA LEU A 49 5.75 12.92 -0.01
C LEU A 49 5.88 13.71 1.30
N GLN A 50 5.01 13.43 2.27
CA GLN A 50 5.17 13.89 3.64
C GLN A 50 6.12 12.93 4.38
N GLU A 51 7.40 13.28 4.41
CA GLU A 51 8.48 12.48 4.98
C GLU A 51 9.05 13.20 6.23
N GLY A 52 8.99 12.55 7.40
CA GLY A 52 9.59 13.09 8.62
C GLY A 52 9.05 14.47 9.04
N GLY A 53 7.78 14.77 8.75
CA GLY A 53 7.14 16.03 9.13
C GLY A 53 7.33 17.18 8.14
N ARG A 54 7.97 16.95 6.99
CA ARG A 54 8.12 17.93 5.91
C ARG A 54 7.57 17.41 4.59
N GLU A 55 7.13 18.32 3.74
CA GLU A 55 6.78 18.00 2.34
C GLU A 55 8.05 17.97 1.49
N VAL A 56 8.23 16.89 0.74
CA VAL A 56 9.32 16.72 -0.22
C VAL A 56 8.73 16.39 -1.59
N ASN A 57 9.16 17.11 -2.62
CA ASN A 57 8.74 16.88 -3.99
C ASN A 57 9.75 16.00 -4.72
N TYR A 58 9.25 15.01 -5.45
CA TYR A 58 10.01 14.12 -6.32
C TYR A 58 9.50 14.25 -7.75
N ASP A 59 10.39 14.60 -8.68
CA ASP A 59 10.04 14.62 -10.10
C ASP A 59 9.95 13.19 -10.65
N VAL A 60 8.91 12.90 -11.43
CA VAL A 60 8.60 11.52 -11.87
C VAL A 60 9.73 10.88 -12.67
N ASN A 61 10.53 11.66 -13.39
CA ASN A 61 11.70 11.18 -14.15
C ASN A 61 12.86 10.72 -13.25
N THR A 62 12.83 11.06 -11.96
CA THR A 62 13.85 10.67 -10.96
C THR A 62 13.39 9.48 -10.10
N ILE A 63 12.19 8.96 -10.34
CA ILE A 63 11.58 7.88 -9.57
C ILE A 63 11.75 6.57 -10.34
N LYS A 64 12.39 5.59 -9.70
CA LYS A 64 12.53 4.23 -10.23
C LYS A 64 11.31 3.36 -9.94
N SER A 65 10.67 3.57 -8.79
CA SER A 65 9.48 2.84 -8.37
C SER A 65 8.74 3.62 -7.28
N LEU A 66 7.42 3.48 -7.27
CA LEU A 66 6.57 3.85 -6.14
C LEU A 66 5.89 2.58 -5.63
N LYS A 67 5.84 2.42 -4.31
CA LYS A 67 5.01 1.42 -3.63
C LYS A 67 4.09 2.14 -2.68
N PHE A 68 2.78 1.88 -2.77
CA PHE A 68 1.85 2.43 -1.80
C PHE A 68 1.85 1.56 -0.56
N GLY A 69 1.66 2.18 0.59
CA GLY A 69 1.59 1.47 1.85
C GLY A 69 0.48 0.43 1.82
N ASP A 70 -0.72 0.80 1.43
CA ASP A 70 -1.91 -0.05 1.46
C ASP A 70 -2.14 -0.89 0.19
N GLU A 71 -1.13 -1.05 -0.67
CA GLU A 71 -1.30 -1.88 -1.87
C GLU A 71 -1.22 -3.39 -1.56
N PRO A 72 -1.96 -4.23 -2.32
CA PRO A 72 -1.80 -5.68 -2.22
C PRO A 72 -0.38 -6.10 -2.62
N GLY A 73 0.18 -7.11 -1.94
CA GLY A 73 1.55 -7.59 -2.18
C GLY A 73 1.75 -8.14 -3.60
N GLU A 74 0.67 -8.64 -4.20
CA GLU A 74 0.59 -9.06 -5.59
C GLU A 74 0.94 -7.90 -6.53
N LEU A 75 0.48 -6.67 -6.27
CA LEU A 75 0.79 -5.51 -7.11
C LEU A 75 2.28 -5.13 -7.04
N THR A 76 2.92 -5.27 -5.88
CA THR A 76 4.39 -5.18 -5.78
C THR A 76 5.06 -6.23 -6.68
N SER A 77 4.59 -7.48 -6.63
CA SER A 77 5.14 -8.58 -7.43
C SER A 77 4.94 -8.37 -8.93
N VAL A 78 3.78 -7.87 -9.34
CA VAL A 78 3.48 -7.47 -10.73
C VAL A 78 4.49 -6.45 -11.23
N ARG A 79 4.76 -5.38 -10.47
CA ARG A 79 5.76 -4.36 -10.87
C ARG A 79 7.14 -4.96 -11.06
N ASP A 80 7.55 -5.87 -10.17
CA ASP A 80 8.86 -6.51 -10.25
C ASP A 80 8.96 -7.47 -11.44
N PHE A 81 7.92 -8.26 -11.73
CA PHE A 81 7.89 -9.14 -12.91
C PHE A 81 7.85 -8.37 -14.23
N VAL A 82 7.06 -7.30 -14.30
CA VAL A 82 7.02 -6.39 -15.47
C VAL A 82 8.41 -5.80 -15.72
N ARG A 83 9.09 -5.32 -14.67
CA ARG A 83 10.47 -4.79 -14.79
C ARG A 83 11.47 -5.84 -15.28
N GLN A 84 11.25 -7.10 -14.93
CA GLN A 84 12.08 -8.24 -15.37
C GLN A 84 11.71 -8.76 -16.77
N GLY A 85 10.66 -8.24 -17.40
CA GLY A 85 10.16 -8.74 -18.68
C GLY A 85 9.34 -10.03 -18.58
N ASN A 86 9.05 -10.52 -17.36
CA ASN A 86 8.31 -11.76 -17.15
C ASN A 86 6.79 -11.50 -17.13
N MET A 87 6.22 -11.30 -18.32
CA MET A 87 4.80 -10.96 -18.47
C MET A 87 3.85 -12.08 -18.05
N ASN A 88 4.27 -13.34 -18.12
CA ASN A 88 3.44 -14.48 -17.70
C ASN A 88 3.23 -14.48 -16.18
N SER A 89 4.31 -14.36 -15.40
CA SER A 89 4.19 -14.26 -13.94
C SER A 89 3.49 -12.98 -13.51
N ALA A 90 3.69 -11.86 -14.22
CA ALA A 90 2.93 -10.63 -13.96
C ALA A 90 1.42 -10.85 -14.14
N ARG A 91 1.00 -11.54 -15.21
CA ARG A 91 -0.42 -11.85 -15.46
C ARG A 91 -1.00 -12.77 -14.40
N ASP A 92 -0.24 -13.75 -13.94
CA ASP A 92 -0.69 -14.68 -12.91
C ASP A 92 -0.87 -13.99 -11.55
N GLU A 93 -0.02 -13.02 -11.19
CA GLU A 93 -0.19 -12.22 -9.98
C GLU A 93 -1.35 -11.22 -10.11
N LEU A 94 -1.51 -10.54 -11.26
CA LEU A 94 -2.61 -9.60 -11.49
C LEU A 94 -3.98 -10.24 -11.24
N ARG A 95 -4.16 -11.51 -11.66
CA ARG A 95 -5.42 -12.25 -11.49
C ARG A 95 -5.79 -12.54 -10.04
N LYS A 96 -4.83 -12.46 -9.12
CA LYS A 96 -5.07 -12.69 -7.68
C LYS A 96 -5.54 -11.43 -6.96
N ILE A 97 -5.42 -10.27 -7.58
CA ILE A 97 -5.78 -8.98 -6.96
C ILE A 97 -7.30 -8.83 -6.91
N ASP A 98 -7.85 -8.75 -5.70
CA ASP A 98 -9.23 -8.29 -5.48
C ASP A 98 -9.29 -6.76 -5.50
N VAL A 99 -9.62 -6.20 -6.67
CA VAL A 99 -9.70 -4.75 -6.87
C VAL A 99 -10.77 -4.10 -6.00
N ALA A 100 -11.83 -4.82 -5.64
CA ALA A 100 -12.91 -4.28 -4.81
C ALA A 100 -12.45 -4.05 -3.35
N SER A 101 -11.43 -4.78 -2.90
CA SER A 101 -10.84 -4.62 -1.56
C SER A 101 -9.93 -3.40 -1.42
N ILE A 102 -9.49 -2.81 -2.54
CA ILE A 102 -8.53 -1.70 -2.56
C ILE A 102 -9.25 -0.40 -2.18
N ALA A 103 -8.74 0.32 -1.17
CA ALA A 103 -9.35 1.56 -0.69
C ALA A 103 -9.00 2.76 -1.58
N ARG A 104 -7.71 2.97 -1.88
CA ARG A 104 -7.22 4.15 -2.59
C ARG A 104 -7.41 4.03 -4.11
N ASP A 105 -8.00 5.06 -4.69
CA ASP A 105 -8.23 5.14 -6.14
C ASP A 105 -6.94 5.14 -6.95
N VAL A 106 -5.85 5.70 -6.42
CA VAL A 106 -4.54 5.68 -7.10
C VAL A 106 -3.99 4.24 -7.22
N VAL A 107 -4.23 3.40 -6.22
CA VAL A 107 -3.80 1.99 -6.26
C VAL A 107 -4.66 1.22 -7.26
N LYS A 108 -5.98 1.48 -7.30
CA LYS A 108 -6.87 0.91 -8.34
C LYS A 108 -6.45 1.33 -9.75
N GLN A 109 -6.07 2.60 -9.92
CA GLN A 109 -5.56 3.11 -11.19
C GLN A 109 -4.28 2.37 -11.61
N ASP A 110 -3.38 2.09 -10.66
CA ASP A 110 -2.14 1.37 -10.96
C ASP A 110 -2.41 -0.09 -11.35
N VAL A 111 -3.35 -0.76 -10.67
CA VAL A 111 -3.84 -2.08 -11.10
C VAL A 111 -4.40 -2.02 -12.52
N ALA A 112 -5.24 -1.02 -12.83
CA ALA A 112 -5.81 -0.87 -14.16
C ALA A 112 -4.73 -0.63 -15.24
N TYR A 113 -3.70 0.16 -14.94
CA TYR A 113 -2.54 0.35 -15.81
C TYR A 113 -1.82 -0.97 -16.08
N PHE A 114 -1.48 -1.73 -15.04
CA PHE A 114 -0.76 -3.00 -15.22
C PHE A 114 -1.61 -4.07 -15.90
N SER A 115 -2.91 -4.13 -15.65
CA SER A 115 -3.81 -4.99 -16.41
C SER A 115 -3.77 -4.66 -17.90
N ALA A 116 -3.86 -3.38 -18.27
CA ALA A 116 -3.77 -2.97 -19.67
C ALA A 116 -2.38 -3.22 -20.29
N PHE A 117 -1.31 -3.00 -19.52
CA PHE A 117 0.06 -3.17 -19.99
C PHE A 117 0.46 -4.65 -20.17
N VAL A 118 -0.04 -5.53 -19.32
CA VAL A 118 0.31 -6.97 -19.35
C VAL A 118 -0.61 -7.77 -20.29
N ASP A 119 -1.88 -7.35 -20.44
CA ASP A 119 -2.85 -8.05 -21.28
C ASP A 119 -3.05 -7.43 -22.67
N GLY A 120 -2.58 -6.20 -22.90
CA GLY A 120 -2.56 -5.54 -24.21
C GLY A 120 -1.44 -6.02 -25.13
#